data_AF-A0A2U2DHJ8-F1
#
_entry.id   AF-A0A2U2DHJ8-F1
#
_cell.length_a   1.000
_cell.length_b   1.000
_cell.length_c   1.000
_cell.angle_alpha   90.00
_cell.angle_beta   90.00
_cell.angle_gamma   90.00
#
_symmetry.space_group_name_H-M   'P 1'
#
loop_
_entity.id
_entity.type
_entity.pdbx_description
1 polymer ?
#
loop_
_entity_poly.entity_id
_entity_poly.type
_entity_poly.pdbx_seq_one_letter_code
_entity_poly.pdbx_strand_id
1 'polypeptide(L)' 'MLPAFLSCLHWALGESSIVDRYRIETGDAFTPAANGLERMIDCATGNDLAFLQRFSDWLEINIFGRPEDVYSDGDAA' A
#
# COMPACT_ATOMS: atom_id res chain seq x y z
N MET A 1 11.54 13.37 1.35
CA MET A 1 10.18 12.79 1.43
C MET A 1 10.17 11.28 1.22
N LEU A 2 10.83 10.74 0.18
CA LEU A 2 10.87 9.29 -0.07
C LEU A 2 11.26 8.41 1.15
N PRO A 3 12.28 8.74 1.97
CA PRO A 3 12.62 7.92 3.13
C PRO A 3 11.51 7.86 4.20
N ALA A 4 10.83 8.98 4.45
CA ALA A 4 9.74 9.04 5.42
C ALA A 4 8.51 8.26 4.93
N PHE A 5 8.22 8.34 3.63
CA PHE A 5 7.16 7.54 3.00
C PHE A 5 7.46 6.04 3.08
N LEU A 6 8.70 5.62 2.78
CA LEU A 6 9.11 4.22 2.90
C LEU A 6 9.04 3.72 4.35
N SER A 7 9.41 4.55 5.34
CA SER A 7 9.25 4.21 6.75
C SER A 7 7.78 4.06 7.15
N CYS A 8 6.90 4.92 6.64
CA CYS A 8 5.46 4.83 6.87
C CYS A 8 4.88 3.57 6.22
N LEU A 9 5.26 3.26 4.98
CA LEU A 9 4.82 2.06 4.28
C LEU A 9 5.27 0.78 4.99
N HIS A 10 6.50 0.77 5.51
CA HIS A 10 7.00 -0.35 6.32
C HIS A 10 6.21 -0.52 7.62
N TRP A 11 5.91 0.58 8.31
CA TRP A 11 5.04 0.55 9.50
C TRP A 11 3.63 0.04 9.15
N ALA A 12 3.02 0.54 8.08
CA ALA A 12 1.67 0.17 7.65
C ALA A 12 1.54 -1.32 7.29
N LEU A 13 2.58 -1.92 6.69
CA LEU A 13 2.62 -3.36 6.42
C LEU A 13 2.66 -4.21 7.71
N GLY A 14 3.14 -3.64 8.82
CA GLY A 14 3.16 -4.29 10.13
C GLY A 14 1.89 -4.11 10.95
N GLU A 15 0.99 -3.22 10.52
CA GLU A 15 -0.23 -2.86 11.24
C GLU A 15 -1.43 -3.64 10.67
N SER A 16 -1.91 -4.65 11.40
CA SER A 16 -2.94 -5.57 10.91
C SER A 16 -4.24 -4.86 10.55
N SER A 17 -4.61 -3.82 11.31
CA SER A 17 -5.82 -3.04 11.04
C SER A 17 -5.80 -2.33 9.68
N ILE A 18 -4.63 -1.88 9.23
CA ILE A 18 -4.44 -1.24 7.92
C ILE A 18 -4.47 -2.28 6.81
N VAL A 19 -3.74 -3.39 6.98
CA VAL A 19 -3.68 -4.47 5.98
C VAL A 19 -5.05 -5.13 5.79
N ASP A 20 -5.79 -5.36 6.87
CA ASP A 20 -7.13 -5.94 6.80
C ASP A 20 -8.09 -5.00 6.08
N ARG A 21 -8.03 -3.70 6.37
CA ARG A 21 -8.82 -2.70 5.66
C ARG A 21 -8.50 -2.66 4.18
N TYR A 22 -7.22 -2.63 3.82
CA TYR A 22 -6.76 -2.71 2.43
C TYR A 22 -7.35 -3.93 1.71
N ARG A 23 -7.29 -5.12 2.33
CA ARG A 23 -7.83 -6.36 1.75
C ARG A 23 -9.34 -6.33 1.58
N ILE A 24 -10.07 -5.80 2.55
CA ILE A 24 -11.53 -5.67 2.48
C ILE A 24 -11.95 -4.75 1.34
N GLU A 25 -11.26 -3.60 1.18
CA GLU A 25 -11.63 -2.59 0.19
C GLU A 25 -11.21 -2.97 -1.24
N THR A 26 -10.07 -3.64 -1.39
CA THR A 26 -9.50 -3.95 -2.71
C THR A 26 -9.80 -5.38 -3.20
N GLY A 27 -10.13 -6.29 -2.29
CA GLY A 27 -10.22 -7.72 -2.57
C GLY A 27 -8.88 -8.37 -2.86
N ASP A 28 -7.74 -7.71 -2.57
CA ASP A 28 -6.41 -8.26 -2.84
C ASP A 28 -6.16 -9.52 -2.00
N ALA A 29 -5.89 -10.63 -2.69
CA ALA A 29 -5.65 -11.94 -2.11
C ALA A 29 -4.16 -12.27 -1.97
N PHE A 30 -3.26 -11.30 -2.16
CA PHE A 30 -1.83 -11.51 -2.00
C PHE A 30 -1.50 -11.95 -0.58
N THR A 31 -0.78 -13.05 -0.51
CA THR A 31 -0.22 -13.62 0.71
C THR A 31 1.28 -13.70 0.55
N PRO A 32 2.08 -13.24 1.52
CA PRO A 32 3.52 -13.43 1.49
C PRO A 32 3.87 -14.91 1.38
N ALA A 33 4.86 -15.23 0.56
CA ALA A 33 5.43 -16.58 0.46
C ALA A 33 5.76 -17.19 1.82
N ALA A 34 5.31 -18.42 2.05
CA ALA A 34 5.49 -19.17 3.29
C ALA A 34 6.88 -19.81 3.38
N ASN A 35 7.56 -20.00 2.25
CA ASN A 35 8.87 -20.67 2.20
C ASN A 35 9.82 -20.05 1.15
N GLY A 36 11.06 -20.52 1.14
CA GLY A 36 12.11 -19.97 0.28
C GLY A 36 11.84 -20.13 -1.22
N LEU A 37 11.19 -21.21 -1.63
CA LEU A 37 10.89 -21.48 -3.04
C LEU A 37 9.78 -20.54 -3.53
N GLU A 38 8.73 -20.37 -2.75
CA GLU A 38 7.66 -19.41 -3.04
C GLU A 38 8.21 -17.98 -3.12
N ARG A 39 9.13 -17.58 -2.23
CA ARG A 39 9.78 -16.25 -2.32
C ARG A 39 10.55 -16.07 -3.62
N MET A 40 11.23 -17.12 -4.09
CA MET A 40 11.94 -17.07 -5.37
C MET A 40 10.97 -16.95 -6.54
N ILE A 41 9.83 -17.63 -6.49
CA ILE A 41 8.77 -17.52 -7.50
C ILE A 41 8.18 -16.11 -7.50
N ASP A 42 7.81 -15.57 -6.34
CA ASP A 42 7.26 -14.22 -6.22
C ASP A 42 8.23 -13.18 -6.78
N CYS A 43 9.52 -13.26 -6.42
CA CYS A 43 10.55 -12.37 -6.91
C CYS A 43 10.78 -12.52 -8.43
N ALA A 44 10.76 -13.75 -8.95
CA ALA A 44 10.93 -14.00 -10.39
C ALA A 44 9.72 -13.56 -11.23
N THR A 45 8.52 -13.62 -10.65
CA THR A 45 7.27 -13.20 -11.31
C THR A 45 6.95 -11.72 -11.08
N GLY A 46 7.63 -11.06 -10.11
CA GLY A 46 7.36 -9.69 -9.70
C GLY A 46 6.06 -9.53 -8.91
N ASN A 47 5.49 -10.63 -8.39
CA ASN A 47 4.23 -10.63 -7.66
C ASN A 47 4.32 -9.81 -6.36
N ASP A 48 5.47 -9.88 -5.70
CA ASP A 48 5.83 -9.09 -4.52
C ASP A 48 5.86 -7.58 -4.82
N LEU A 49 6.52 -7.18 -5.91
CA LEU A 49 6.58 -5.79 -6.35
C LEU A 49 5.21 -5.26 -6.79
N ALA A 50 4.43 -6.09 -7.47
CA ALA A 50 3.07 -5.72 -7.90
C ALA A 50 2.15 -5.49 -6.69
N PHE A 51 2.27 -6.31 -5.65
CA PHE A 51 1.57 -6.07 -4.38
C PHE A 51 2.03 -4.76 -3.73
N LEU A 52 3.34 -4.54 -3.61
CA LEU A 52 3.86 -3.33 -2.97
C LEU A 52 3.39 -2.05 -3.68
N GLN A 53 3.33 -2.06 -5.01
CA GLN A 53 2.80 -0.94 -5.79
C GLN A 53 1.33 -0.69 -5.50
N ARG A 54 0.47 -1.72 -5.56
CA ARG A 54 -0.97 -1.55 -5.27
C ARG A 54 -1.21 -1.09 -3.84
N PHE A 55 -0.44 -1.61 -2.89
CA PHE A 55 -0.53 -1.21 -1.49
C PHE A 55 -0.06 0.23 -1.29
N SER A 56 1.04 0.65 -1.93
CA SER A 56 1.52 2.04 -1.84
C SER A 56 0.51 3.04 -2.38
N ASP A 57 -0.11 2.72 -3.53
CA ASP A 57 -1.11 3.59 -4.17
C ASP A 57 -2.36 3.74 -3.29
N TRP A 58 -2.82 2.64 -2.71
CA TRP A 58 -3.94 2.68 -1.77
C TRP A 58 -3.59 3.46 -0.49
N LEU A 59 -2.39 3.26 0.05
CA LEU A 59 -1.95 3.92 1.28
C LEU A 59 -1.82 5.44 1.09
N GLU A 60 -1.28 5.88 -0.05
CA GLU A 60 -1.17 7.29 -0.40
C GLU A 60 -2.55 7.97 -0.38
N ILE A 61 -3.53 7.38 -1.05
CA ILE A 61 -4.90 7.93 -1.13
C ILE A 61 -5.60 7.91 0.24
N ASN A 62 -5.50 6.82 0.99
CA ASN A 62 -6.36 6.61 2.16
C ASN A 62 -5.78 7.11 3.49
N ILE A 63 -4.46 7.28 3.58
CA ILE A 63 -3.80 7.76 4.81
C ILE A 63 -3.34 9.20 4.66
N PHE A 64 -2.75 9.56 3.52
CA PHE A 64 -2.28 10.93 3.30
C PHE A 64 -3.35 11.82 2.67
N GLY A 65 -4.40 11.23 2.08
CA GLY A 65 -5.39 11.96 1.31
C GLY A 65 -4.85 12.32 -0.07
N ARG A 66 -5.73 12.77 -0.96
CA ARG A 66 -5.28 13.32 -2.24
C ARG A 66 -4.89 14.78 -2.05
N PRO A 67 -3.97 15.33 -2.86
CA PRO A 67 -3.65 16.75 -2.81
C PRO A 67 -4.91 17.63 -2.93
N GLU A 68 -5.87 17.18 -3.74
CA GLU A 68 -7.18 17.80 -3.90
C GLU A 68 -8.02 17.83 -2.61
N ASP A 69 -7.83 16.93 -1.64
CA ASP A 69 -8.52 16.97 -0.34
C ASP A 69 -7.92 18.02 0.63
N VAL A 70 -6.67 18.44 0.40
CA VAL A 70 -5.95 19.41 1.25
C VAL A 70 -6.05 20.84 0.69
N TYR A 71 -6.14 20.97 -0.64
CA TYR A 71 -6.20 22.27 -1.32
C TYR A 71 -7.62 22.65 -1.81
N SER A 72 -8.63 21.80 -1.63
CA SER A 72 -10.03 22.18 -1.86
C SER A 72 -10.63 22.89 -0.65
N ASP A 73 -10.17 24.10 -0.39
CA ASP A 73 -10.95 25.10 0.33
C ASP A 73 -10.61 26.48 -0.22
N GLY A 74 -11.45 26.96 -1.15
CA GLY A 74 -11.41 28.35 -1.63
C GLY A 74 -11.50 28.54 -3.13
N ASP A 75 -12.62 28.15 -3.77
CA ASP A 75 -13.31 28.97 -4.78
C ASP A 75 -14.47 28.18 -5.42
N ALA A 76 -15.65 28.28 -4.83
CA ALA A 76 -16.92 28.18 -5.55
C ALA A 76 -18.03 28.81 -4.71
N ALA A 77 -18.26 30.10 -5.01
CA ALA A 77 -19.49 30.91 -4.90
C ALA A 77 -20.59 30.52 -3.90
#